data_AF-A0A352GGE7-F1
#
_entry.id   AF-A0A352GGE7-F1
#
_cell.length_a   1.000
_cell.length_b   1.000
_cell.length_c   1.000
_cell.angle_alpha   90.00
_cell.angle_beta   90.00
_cell.angle_gamma   90.00
#
_symmetry.space_group_name_H-M   'P 1'
#
loop_
_entity.id
_entity.type
_entity.pdbx_description
1 polymer ?
#
loop_
_entity_poly.entity_id
_entity_poly.type
_entity_poly.pdbx_seq_one_letter_code
_entity_poly.pdbx_strand_id
1 'polypeptide(L)' 'MAQRDHFATRLGFVLAAAGSAVGLGNIWKFPYIAGENGGGAFVLIY' A
#
# COMPACT_ATOMS: atom_id res chain seq x y z
N MET A 1 -31.15 15.09 -7.81
CA MET A 1 -29.73 14.82 -7.49
C MET A 1 -29.51 13.32 -7.61
N ALA A 2 -28.54 12.87 -8.41
CA ALA A 2 -28.22 11.46 -8.52
C ALA A 2 -27.54 10.98 -7.23
N GLN A 3 -28.02 9.88 -6.65
CA GLN A 3 -27.42 9.28 -5.47
C GLN A 3 -26.08 8.64 -5.86
N ARG A 4 -25.01 8.93 -5.11
CA ARG A 4 -23.70 8.32 -5.33
C ARG A 4 -23.64 6.95 -4.69
N ASP A 5 -23.02 6.01 -5.38
CA ASP A 5 -22.72 4.70 -4.81
C ASP A 5 -21.62 4.81 -3.76
N HIS A 6 -21.81 4.08 -2.66
CA HIS A 6 -20.90 4.01 -1.53
C HIS A 6 -20.54 2.56 -1.24
N PHE A 7 -19.35 2.35 -0.68
CA PHE A 7 -18.94 1.04 -0.20
C PHE A 7 -19.89 0.56 0.90
N ALA A 8 -20.33 -0.70 0.80
CA ALA A 8 -21.29 -1.30 1.73
C ALA A 8 -20.77 -1.34 3.18
N THR A 9 -19.45 -1.45 3.37
CA THR A 9 -18.82 -1.43 4.69
C THR A 9 -17.52 -0.63 4.67
N ARG A 10 -17.17 -0.05 5.83
CA ARG A 10 -15.86 0.60 6.03
C ARG A 10 -14.70 -0.37 5.82
N LEU A 11 -14.87 -1.62 6.25
CA LEU A 11 -13.90 -2.68 6.00
C LEU A 11 -13.69 -2.94 4.51
N GLY A 12 -14.78 -3.03 3.73
CA GLY A 12 -14.71 -3.20 2.28
C GLY A 12 -14.00 -2.03 1.60
N PHE A 13 -14.22 -0.81 2.06
CA PHE A 13 -13.48 0.37 1.59
C PHE A 13 -11.98 0.26 1.89
N VAL A 14 -11.61 -0.06 3.14
CA VAL A 14 -10.21 -0.18 3.56
C VAL A 14 -9.50 -1.30 2.80
N LEU A 15 -10.15 -2.44 2.60
CA LEU A 15 -9.58 -3.57 1.87
C LEU A 15 -9.39 -3.25 0.38
N ALA A 16 -10.35 -2.57 -0.25
CA ALA A 16 -10.22 -2.12 -1.64
C ALA A 16 -9.07 -1.11 -1.79
N ALA A 17 -8.95 -0.15 -0.88
CA ALA A 17 -7.86 0.82 -0.87
C ALA A 17 -6.50 0.15 -0.62
N ALA A 18 -6.42 -0.78 0.35
CA ALA A 18 -5.21 -1.52 0.66
C ALA A 18 -4.76 -2.41 -0.51
N GLY A 19 -5.71 -3.11 -1.16
CA GLY A 19 -5.44 -3.91 -2.36
C GLY A 19 -4.97 -3.05 -3.54
N SER A 20 -5.48 -1.82 -3.67
CA SER A 20 -5.00 -0.88 -4.69
C SER A 20 -3.61 -0.31 -4.38
N ALA A 21 -3.24 -0.18 -3.10
CA ALA A 21 -1.97 0.38 -2.66
C ALA A 21 -0.83 -0.66 -2.68
N VAL A 22 -1.14 -1.93 -2.42
CA VAL A 22 -0.16 -3.02 -2.40
C VAL A 22 -0.01 -3.61 -3.81
N GLY A 23 1.01 -3.17 -4.54
CA GLY A 23 1.35 -3.67 -5.87
C GLY A 23 2.69 -4.38 -5.96
N LEU A 24 3.08 -4.76 -7.18
CA LEU A 24 4.39 -5.37 -7.49
C LEU A 24 5.55 -4.59 -6.86
N GLY A 25 5.54 -3.25 -6.92
CA GLY A 25 6.61 -2.42 -6.34
C GLY A 25 6.94 -2.73 -4.87
N ASN A 26 5.94 -3.02 -4.03
CA ASN A 26 6.16 -3.39 -2.63
C ASN A 26 6.82 -4.77 -2.47
N ILE A 27 6.67 -5.66 -3.45
CA ILE A 27 7.15 -7.04 -3.40
C ILE A 27 8.63 -7.14 -3.79
N TRP A 28 9.09 -6.39 -4.80
CA TRP A 28 10.46 -6.52 -5.32
C TRP A 28 11.28 -5.23 -5.25
N LYS A 29 10.67 -4.07 -5.53
CA LYS A 29 11.40 -2.79 -5.56
C LYS A 29 11.74 -2.29 -4.16
N PHE A 30 10.80 -2.39 -3.22
CA PHE A 30 11.04 -2.04 -1.82
C PHE A 30 12.19 -2.84 -1.18
N PRO A 31 12.20 -4.19 -1.19
CA PRO A 31 13.29 -4.94 -0.57
C PRO A 31 14.63 -4.72 -1.27
N TYR A 32 14.63 -4.50 -2.59
CA TYR A 32 15.83 -4.15 -3.34
C TYR A 32 16.43 -2.81 -2.88
N ILE A 33 15.63 -1.75 -2.86
CA ILE A 33 16.07 -0.41 -2.40
C ILE A 33 16.47 -0.45 -0.92
N ALA A 34 15.70 -1.14 -0.08
CA ALA A 34 16.04 -1.29 1.33
C ALA A 34 17.40 -1.98 1.49
N GLY A 35 17.66 -3.06 0.74
CA GLY A 35 18.95 -3.74 0.71
C GLY A 35 20.11 -2.83 0.27
N GLU A 36 19.94 -2.06 -0.80
CA GLU A 36 20.97 -1.14 -1.30
C GLU A 36 21.25 0.04 -0.35
N ASN A 37 20.24 0.52 0.39
CA ASN A 37 20.34 1.71 1.24
C ASN A 37 20.64 1.41 2.72
N GLY A 38 21.29 0.28 3.02
CA GLY A 38 21.68 -0.08 4.40
C GLY A 38 20.69 -1.01 5.11
N GLY A 39 19.88 -1.76 4.37
CA GLY A 39 19.02 -2.82 4.88
C GLY A 39 17.94 -2.33 5.82
N GLY A 40 17.88 -2.89 7.03
CA GLY A 40 16.91 -2.51 8.04
C GLY A 40 17.04 -1.05 8.53
N ALA A 41 18.24 -0.44 8.42
CA ALA A 41 18.45 0.94 8.82
C ALA A 41 17.69 1.94 7.91
N PHE A 42 17.54 1.62 6.63
CA PHE A 42 16.73 2.38 5.68
C PHE A 42 15.27 2.51 6.15
N VAL A 43 14.71 1.45 6.72
CA VAL A 43 13.31 1.38 7.17
C VAL A 43 13.02 2.32 8.34
N LEU A 44 14.03 2.74 9.10
CA LEU A 44 13.84 3.66 10.23
C LEU A 44 13.54 5.10 9.78
N ILE A 45 13.92 5.46 8.55
CA ILE A 45 13.77 6.81 8.00
C ILE A 45 12.75 6.82 6.84
N TYR A 46 12.58 5.68 6.16
CA TYR A 46 11.57 5.45 5.11
C TYR A 46 10.14 5.50 5.66
#